data_AF-A0A930RYD5-F1
#
_entry.id   AF-A0A930RYD5-F1
#
_cell.length_a   1.000
_cell.length_b   1.000
_cell.length_c   1.000
_cell.angle_alpha   90.00
_cell.angle_beta   90.00
_cell.angle_gamma   90.00
#
_symmetry.space_group_name_H-M   'P 1'
#
loop_
_entity.id
_entity.type
_entity.pdbx_description
1 polymer ?
#
loop_
_entity_poly.entity_id
_entity_poly.type
_entity_poly.pdbx_seq_one_letter_code
_entity_poly.pdbx_strand_id
1 'polypeptide(L)'
;ISSAQRLLIQTFFSTFSNERTDEYGCKTLEDRSRIGMEVLTAVQEVIDEYASEEFILGFRATPEETRGNQIGYTVDEFLEFFEEALKKLNINYLAIASWGHDVFRNKVRAKGPHQGELVNKVVYDRLKGRVAVIASGGINSKEKALEALENADLVGLSTPFITDPEFAVKIQEGNESEIQLTIKPEALEALAIPKAAFKDIVPLMDFGESLEKEARDFFRGLEANYEGRETGEN
;
A
#
# COMPACT_ATOMS: atom_id res chain seq x y z
N ILE A 1 5.53 -1.37 9.93
CA ILE A 1 4.17 -1.28 10.51
C ILE A 1 3.19 -0.74 9.46
N SER A 2 1.98 -1.29 9.37
CA SER A 2 0.97 -0.84 8.40
C SER A 2 -0.27 -0.27 9.10
N SER A 3 -0.65 0.93 8.69
CA SER A 3 -1.90 1.65 8.98
C SER A 3 -2.63 2.01 7.69
N ALA A 4 -2.56 1.13 6.69
CA ALA A 4 -3.39 1.24 5.48
C ALA A 4 -4.87 1.05 5.81
N GLN A 5 -5.74 1.46 4.89
CA GLN A 5 -7.19 1.31 5.03
C GLN A 5 -7.58 -0.12 5.45
N ARG A 6 -8.54 -0.23 6.39
CA ARG A 6 -9.05 -1.47 7.01
C ARG A 6 -8.16 -2.11 8.08
N LEU A 7 -7.05 -1.49 8.47
CA LEU A 7 -6.26 -1.94 9.61
C LEU A 7 -6.60 -1.20 10.90
N LEU A 8 -6.34 -1.85 12.04
CA LEU A 8 -6.70 -1.36 13.37
C LEU A 8 -6.28 0.10 13.61
N ILE A 9 -5.02 0.45 13.36
CA ILE A 9 -4.51 1.82 13.57
C ILE A 9 -5.32 2.83 12.74
N GLN A 10 -5.61 2.50 11.48
CA GLN A 10 -6.41 3.35 10.60
C GLN A 10 -7.85 3.50 11.10
N THR A 11 -8.44 2.46 11.67
CA THR A 11 -9.81 2.53 12.22
C THR A 11 -9.92 3.40 13.48
N PHE A 12 -8.85 3.57 14.25
CA PHE A 12 -8.81 4.55 15.33
C PHE A 12 -8.53 5.96 14.82
N PHE A 13 -7.71 6.09 13.77
CA PHE A 13 -7.39 7.40 13.19
C PHE A 13 -8.60 8.04 12.50
N SER A 14 -9.48 7.22 11.92
CA SER A 14 -10.66 7.65 11.17
C SER A 14 -11.84 8.08 12.01
N THR A 15 -12.43 9.22 11.65
CA THR A 15 -13.71 9.68 12.21
C THR A 15 -14.92 8.88 11.72
N PHE A 16 -14.77 8.03 10.69
CA PHE A 16 -15.86 7.14 10.26
C PHE A 16 -16.04 5.91 11.13
N SER A 17 -14.97 5.45 11.79
CA SER A 17 -15.01 4.24 12.60
C SER A 17 -14.77 4.51 14.07
N ASN A 18 -14.02 5.56 14.41
CA ASN A 18 -13.77 5.91 15.79
C ASN A 18 -14.86 6.84 16.34
N GLU A 19 -15.83 6.25 17.04
CA GLU A 19 -16.90 6.94 17.74
C GLU A 19 -16.68 6.97 19.27
N ARG A 20 -15.45 6.67 19.73
CA ARG A 20 -15.15 6.60 21.17
C ARG A 20 -15.14 7.99 21.79
N THR A 21 -15.39 8.02 23.09
CA THR A 21 -15.44 9.26 23.90
C THR A 21 -14.34 9.35 24.96
N ASP A 22 -13.48 8.32 25.03
CA ASP A 22 -12.32 8.22 25.91
C ASP A 22 -11.05 8.83 25.28
N GLU A 23 -9.89 8.60 25.89
CA GLU A 23 -8.59 9.13 25.46
C GLU A 23 -8.11 8.60 24.10
N TYR A 24 -8.71 7.53 23.58
CA TYR A 24 -8.46 7.00 22.23
C TYR A 24 -9.55 7.41 21.24
N GLY A 25 -10.39 8.39 21.60
CA GLY A 25 -11.55 8.82 20.83
C GLY A 25 -11.25 9.80 19.71
N CYS A 26 -12.31 10.48 19.25
CA CYS A 26 -12.28 11.33 18.07
C CYS A 26 -12.39 12.84 18.34
N LYS A 27 -12.23 13.26 19.60
CA LYS A 27 -12.36 14.68 20.00
C LYS A 27 -11.28 15.56 19.40
N THR A 28 -10.06 15.03 19.29
CA THR A 28 -8.89 15.75 18.76
C THR A 28 -8.11 14.84 17.82
N LEU A 29 -7.26 15.44 16.97
CA LEU A 29 -6.32 14.67 16.15
C LEU A 29 -5.35 13.86 17.01
N GLU A 30 -4.93 14.38 18.17
CA GLU A 30 -4.06 13.69 19.11
C GLU A 30 -4.69 12.40 19.62
N ASP A 31 -5.97 12.44 20.05
CA ASP A 31 -6.68 11.26 20.56
C ASP A 31 -6.80 10.17 19.49
N ARG A 32 -7.13 10.56 18.24
CA ARG A 32 -7.19 9.63 17.10
C ARG A 32 -5.83 9.05 16.73
N SER A 33 -4.77 9.82 16.94
CA SER A 33 -3.37 9.44 16.66
C SER A 33 -2.77 8.54 17.74
N ARG A 34 -3.36 8.52 18.94
CA ARG A 34 -2.77 7.93 20.15
C ARG A 34 -2.35 6.47 19.95
N ILE A 35 -3.25 5.63 19.44
CA ILE A 35 -2.93 4.21 19.22
C ILE A 35 -1.80 4.01 18.20
N GLY A 36 -1.76 4.84 17.15
CA GLY A 36 -0.73 4.77 16.12
C GLY A 36 0.64 5.16 16.69
N MET A 37 0.67 6.24 17.48
CA MET A 37 1.89 6.71 18.13
C MET A 37 2.40 5.71 19.17
N GLU A 38 1.54 5.17 20.01
CA GLU A 38 1.92 4.19 21.05
C GLU A 38 2.47 2.90 20.43
N VAL A 39 1.82 2.36 19.39
CA VAL A 39 2.32 1.17 18.68
C VAL A 39 3.67 1.42 18.03
N LEU A 40 3.83 2.56 17.35
CA LEU A 40 5.10 2.88 16.70
C LEU A 40 6.22 3.12 17.72
N THR A 41 5.92 3.75 18.85
CA THR A 41 6.88 3.97 19.95
C THR A 41 7.32 2.66 20.56
N ALA A 42 6.39 1.77 20.91
CA ALA A 42 6.72 0.47 21.47
C ALA A 42 7.56 -0.39 20.51
N VAL A 43 7.29 -0.32 19.20
CA VAL A 43 8.11 -1.00 18.19
C VAL A 43 9.51 -0.41 18.10
N GLN A 44 9.65 0.92 18.16
CA GLN A 44 10.96 1.58 18.17
C GLN A 44 11.77 1.19 19.42
N GLU A 45 11.16 1.17 20.60
CA GLU A 45 11.82 0.76 21.86
C GLU A 45 12.39 -0.67 21.76
N VAL A 46 11.63 -1.59 21.17
CA VAL A 46 12.09 -2.97 20.93
C VAL A 46 13.23 -3.01 19.90
N ILE A 47 13.17 -2.18 18.86
CA ILE A 47 14.27 -2.09 17.88
C ILE A 47 15.54 -1.56 18.56
N ASP A 48 15.41 -0.51 19.37
CA ASP A 48 16.54 0.10 20.08
C ASP A 48 17.20 -0.87 21.07
N GLU A 49 16.42 -1.75 21.70
CA GLU A 49 16.93 -2.72 22.67
C GLU A 49 17.55 -3.97 22.02
N TYR A 50 16.96 -4.47 20.92
CA TYR A 50 17.25 -5.82 20.42
C TYR A 50 17.84 -5.87 19.00
N ALA A 51 17.69 -4.82 18.20
CA ALA A 51 18.10 -4.83 16.80
C ALA A 51 19.46 -4.14 16.58
N SER A 52 20.06 -4.36 15.41
CA SER A 52 21.24 -3.62 14.98
C SER A 52 20.87 -2.19 14.56
N GLU A 53 21.86 -1.28 14.57
CA GLU A 53 21.68 0.11 14.12
C GLU A 53 21.18 0.23 12.66
N GLU A 54 21.39 -0.80 11.84
CA GLU A 54 20.95 -0.85 10.44
C GLU A 54 19.51 -1.35 10.25
N PHE A 55 18.80 -1.67 11.35
CA PHE A 55 17.45 -2.20 11.27
C PHE A 55 16.47 -1.16 10.69
N ILE A 56 15.68 -1.57 9.70
CA ILE A 56 14.74 -0.69 9.00
C ILE A 56 13.36 -0.73 9.66
N LEU A 57 12.89 0.44 10.13
CA LEU A 57 11.50 0.66 10.52
C LEU A 57 10.74 1.35 9.39
N GLY A 58 9.91 0.59 8.68
CA GLY A 58 9.01 1.11 7.66
C GLY A 58 7.60 1.42 8.18
N PHE A 59 6.95 2.43 7.60
CA PHE A 59 5.53 2.69 7.80
C PHE A 59 4.76 2.65 6.49
N ARG A 60 3.60 1.98 6.47
CA ARG A 60 2.71 1.94 5.30
C ARG A 60 1.34 2.50 5.68
N ALA A 61 0.84 3.50 4.96
CA ALA A 61 -0.41 4.15 5.34
C ALA A 61 -1.20 4.68 4.14
N THR A 62 -2.50 4.90 4.36
CA THR A 62 -3.38 5.58 3.40
C THR A 62 -3.50 7.04 3.80
N PRO A 63 -2.94 8.00 3.03
CA PRO A 63 -2.85 9.40 3.46
C PRO A 63 -4.18 10.14 3.58
N GLU A 64 -5.21 9.75 2.82
CA GLU A 64 -6.55 10.34 2.91
C GLU A 64 -7.60 9.21 2.86
N GLU A 65 -8.57 9.22 3.79
CA GLU A 65 -9.70 8.30 3.72
C GLU A 65 -10.94 9.01 3.17
N THR A 66 -11.54 8.40 2.13
CA THR A 66 -12.74 8.92 1.49
C THR A 66 -13.82 7.85 1.38
N ARG A 67 -15.09 8.25 1.57
CA ARG A 67 -16.29 7.44 1.29
C ARG A 67 -17.27 8.31 0.51
N GLY A 68 -17.28 8.12 -0.81
CA GLY A 68 -17.99 9.05 -1.72
C GLY A 68 -17.41 10.47 -1.62
N ASN A 69 -18.22 11.40 -1.15
CA ASN A 69 -17.83 12.81 -0.92
C ASN A 69 -17.48 13.12 0.55
N GLN A 70 -17.57 12.12 1.43
CA GLN A 70 -17.22 12.28 2.85
C GLN A 70 -15.74 11.97 3.05
N ILE A 71 -15.12 12.66 4.01
CA ILE A 71 -13.72 12.49 4.40
C ILE A 71 -13.65 11.96 5.83
N GLY A 72 -12.94 10.84 6.03
CA GLY A 72 -12.74 10.25 7.36
C GLY A 72 -11.55 10.88 8.09
N TYR A 73 -10.50 11.18 7.34
CA TYR A 73 -9.39 12.06 7.70
C TYR A 73 -8.74 12.61 6.43
N THR A 74 -8.18 13.81 6.52
CA THR A 74 -7.53 14.51 5.40
C THR A 74 -6.06 14.10 5.26
N VAL A 75 -5.46 14.40 4.09
CA VAL A 75 -4.00 14.29 3.90
C VAL A 75 -3.22 15.16 4.86
N ASP A 76 -3.75 16.34 5.23
CA ASP A 76 -3.12 17.25 6.17
C ASP A 76 -3.08 16.68 7.59
N GLU A 77 -4.19 16.10 8.06
CA GLU A 77 -4.26 15.43 9.36
C GLU A 77 -3.29 14.24 9.43
N PHE A 78 -3.21 13.46 8.35
CA PHE A 78 -2.25 12.36 8.24
C PHE A 78 -0.80 12.86 8.29
N LEU A 79 -0.48 13.93 7.57
CA LEU A 79 0.86 14.51 7.57
C LEU A 79 1.22 15.07 8.94
N GLU A 80 0.30 15.74 9.64
CA GLU A 80 0.54 16.21 11.01
C GLU A 80 0.87 15.03 11.95
N PHE A 81 0.08 13.95 11.92
CA PHE A 81 0.39 12.72 12.66
C PHE A 81 1.77 12.17 12.33
N PHE A 82 2.09 12.05 11.03
CA PHE A 82 3.34 11.43 10.59
C PHE A 82 4.55 12.32 10.93
N GLU A 83 4.43 13.64 10.82
CA GLU A 83 5.47 14.58 11.21
C GLU A 83 5.75 14.56 12.71
N GLU A 84 4.72 14.39 13.55
CA GLU A 84 4.91 14.14 14.99
C GLU A 84 5.62 12.82 15.26
N ALA A 85 5.33 11.77 14.48
CA ALA A 85 6.02 10.49 14.60
C ALA A 85 7.51 10.63 14.25
N LEU A 86 7.84 11.35 13.18
CA LEU A 86 9.23 11.60 12.77
C LEU A 86 10.04 12.43 13.77
N LYS A 87 9.41 13.16 14.70
CA LYS A 87 10.13 13.87 15.78
C LYS A 87 10.63 12.92 16.87
N LYS A 88 10.03 11.74 17.00
CA LYS A 88 10.22 10.82 18.11
C LYS A 88 10.83 9.48 17.68
N LEU A 89 10.69 9.10 16.42
CA LEU A 89 10.92 7.75 15.92
C LEU A 89 11.80 7.77 14.67
N ASN A 90 12.60 6.72 14.49
CA ASN A 90 13.50 6.58 13.35
C ASN A 90 12.82 5.78 12.21
N ILE A 91 11.79 6.38 11.58
CA ILE A 91 11.09 5.76 10.46
C ILE A 91 11.87 5.99 9.17
N ASN A 92 12.28 4.92 8.47
CA ASN A 92 13.12 5.03 7.28
C ASN A 92 12.33 5.30 5.99
N TYR A 93 11.09 4.80 5.90
CA TYR A 93 10.26 5.00 4.71
C TYR A 93 8.77 5.10 5.03
N LEU A 94 8.05 5.82 4.17
CA LEU A 94 6.60 5.84 4.06
C LEU A 94 6.17 5.19 2.74
N ALA A 95 5.50 4.04 2.82
CA ALA A 95 4.82 3.43 1.68
C ALA A 95 3.37 3.91 1.60
N ILE A 96 3.03 4.62 0.53
CA ILE A 96 1.68 5.11 0.29
C ILE A 96 0.81 3.95 -0.19
N ALA A 97 -0.29 3.72 0.52
CA ALA A 97 -1.27 2.70 0.21
C ALA A 97 -2.59 3.34 -0.18
N SER A 98 -3.13 2.97 -1.32
CA SER A 98 -4.51 3.31 -1.68
C SER A 98 -5.12 2.17 -2.49
N TRP A 99 -6.45 2.11 -2.47
CA TRP A 99 -7.23 1.16 -3.24
C TRP A 99 -7.69 1.80 -4.57
N GLY A 100 -7.77 1.00 -5.64
CA GLY A 100 -8.22 1.41 -6.97
C GLY A 100 -7.16 1.27 -8.06
N HIS A 101 -7.43 1.87 -9.23
CA HIS A 101 -6.55 1.85 -10.40
C HIS A 101 -5.64 3.06 -10.44
N ASP A 102 -4.37 2.84 -10.80
CA ASP A 102 -3.34 3.88 -10.93
C ASP A 102 -3.33 4.88 -9.78
N VAL A 103 -3.34 4.36 -8.54
CA VAL A 103 -3.59 5.17 -7.34
C VAL A 103 -2.48 6.19 -7.05
N PHE A 104 -1.31 6.05 -7.68
CA PHE A 104 -0.28 7.10 -7.67
C PHE A 104 -0.77 8.41 -8.33
N ARG A 105 -1.85 8.36 -9.12
CA ARG A 105 -2.57 9.51 -9.69
C ARG A 105 -3.78 9.96 -8.86
N ASN A 106 -4.02 9.38 -7.68
CA ASN A 106 -5.15 9.79 -6.84
C ASN A 106 -5.00 11.24 -6.42
N LYS A 107 -6.14 11.96 -6.44
CA LYS A 107 -6.22 13.36 -6.07
C LYS A 107 -6.87 13.53 -4.71
N VAL A 108 -6.36 14.50 -3.95
CA VAL A 108 -6.92 14.94 -2.67
C VAL A 108 -8.36 15.38 -2.87
N ARG A 109 -9.30 14.79 -2.13
CA ARG A 109 -10.73 15.11 -2.19
C ARG A 109 -11.16 16.08 -1.10
N ALA A 110 -10.45 16.09 0.03
CA ALA A 110 -10.72 17.00 1.12
C ALA A 110 -10.66 18.46 0.64
N LYS A 111 -11.57 19.28 1.17
CA LYS A 111 -11.51 20.73 0.97
C LYS A 111 -10.30 21.26 1.72
N GLY A 112 -9.50 22.09 1.07
CA GLY A 112 -8.27 22.62 1.67
C GLY A 112 -7.33 23.17 0.61
N PRO A 113 -6.13 23.62 1.02
CA PRO A 113 -5.13 24.18 0.11
C PRO A 113 -4.68 23.17 -0.96
N HIS A 114 -4.73 21.87 -0.64
CA HIS A 114 -4.28 20.79 -1.52
C HIS A 114 -5.38 20.13 -2.35
N GLN A 115 -6.60 20.67 -2.33
CA GLN A 115 -7.73 20.06 -3.04
C GLN A 115 -7.43 19.91 -4.54
N GLY A 116 -7.55 18.69 -5.07
CA GLY A 116 -7.32 18.39 -6.49
C GLY A 116 -5.86 18.16 -6.88
N GLU A 117 -4.91 18.37 -5.97
CA GLU A 117 -3.51 17.95 -6.15
C GLU A 117 -3.38 16.43 -6.04
N LEU A 118 -2.30 15.87 -6.57
CA LEU A 118 -1.97 14.46 -6.39
C LEU A 118 -1.61 14.19 -4.92
N VAL A 119 -2.20 13.15 -4.32
CA VAL A 119 -1.90 12.74 -2.94
C VAL A 119 -0.39 12.47 -2.79
N ASN A 120 0.20 11.73 -3.72
CA ASN A 120 1.64 11.45 -3.70
C ASN A 120 2.48 12.72 -3.76
N LYS A 121 2.08 13.72 -4.56
CA LYS A 121 2.78 15.00 -4.64
C LYS A 121 2.76 15.73 -3.30
N VAL A 122 1.58 15.85 -2.69
CA VAL A 122 1.41 16.54 -1.40
C VAL A 122 2.25 15.86 -0.31
N VAL A 123 2.21 14.53 -0.26
CA VAL A 123 3.01 13.74 0.69
C VAL A 123 4.51 13.89 0.41
N TYR A 124 4.92 13.81 -0.85
CA TYR A 124 6.34 13.88 -1.23
C TYR A 124 6.93 15.26 -0.98
N ASP A 125 6.24 16.33 -1.38
CA ASP A 125 6.69 17.71 -1.14
C ASP A 125 6.89 17.99 0.36
N ARG A 126 6.08 17.36 1.23
CA ARG A 126 6.20 17.50 2.68
C ARG A 126 7.36 16.69 3.30
N LEU A 127 7.65 15.51 2.75
CA LEU A 127 8.52 14.52 3.40
C LEU A 127 9.86 14.29 2.71
N LYS A 128 10.04 14.75 1.47
CA LYS A 128 11.25 14.55 0.69
C LYS A 128 12.48 15.01 1.47
N GLY A 129 13.49 14.14 1.52
CA GLY A 129 14.74 14.38 2.25
C GLY A 129 14.69 14.08 3.75
N ARG A 130 13.52 13.69 4.30
CA ARG A 130 13.37 13.25 5.69
C ARG A 130 13.20 11.74 5.79
N VAL A 131 12.40 11.16 4.90
CA VAL A 131 12.20 9.71 4.75
C VAL A 131 12.07 9.35 3.28
N ALA A 132 12.33 8.10 2.91
CA ALA A 132 12.03 7.63 1.57
C ALA A 132 10.51 7.49 1.38
N VAL A 133 9.96 8.04 0.30
CA VAL A 133 8.54 7.86 -0.05
C VAL A 133 8.41 6.81 -1.15
N ILE A 134 7.55 5.81 -0.93
CA ILE A 134 7.26 4.74 -1.88
C ILE A 134 5.86 4.94 -2.46
N ALA A 135 5.79 5.31 -3.75
CA ALA A 135 4.54 5.31 -4.51
C ALA A 135 4.12 3.88 -4.85
N SER A 136 2.82 3.58 -4.87
CA SER A 136 2.34 2.25 -5.28
C SER A 136 1.00 2.31 -5.99
N GLY A 137 0.59 1.14 -6.49
CA GLY A 137 -0.76 0.80 -6.96
C GLY A 137 -1.03 1.10 -8.43
N GLY A 138 -1.35 0.04 -9.18
CA GLY A 138 -1.55 0.08 -10.64
C GLY A 138 -0.27 0.21 -11.48
N ILE A 139 0.90 0.39 -10.85
CA ILE A 139 2.19 0.48 -11.53
C ILE A 139 2.54 -0.89 -12.12
N ASN A 140 2.55 -0.98 -13.44
CA ASN A 140 2.78 -2.21 -14.19
C ASN A 140 3.56 -2.00 -15.50
N SER A 141 4.15 -0.82 -15.71
CA SER A 141 5.02 -0.55 -16.86
C SER A 141 6.17 0.37 -16.45
N LYS A 142 7.19 0.46 -17.31
CA LYS A 142 8.32 1.39 -17.16
C LYS A 142 7.83 2.84 -17.12
N GLU A 143 6.89 3.20 -17.98
CA GLU A 143 6.33 4.55 -18.09
C GLU A 143 5.60 4.94 -16.82
N LYS A 144 4.74 4.04 -16.29
CA LYS A 144 4.05 4.30 -15.01
C LYS A 144 5.02 4.38 -13.84
N ALA A 145 6.07 3.55 -13.83
CA ALA A 145 7.10 3.62 -12.81
C ALA A 145 7.83 4.97 -12.84
N LEU A 146 8.24 5.44 -14.03
CA LEU A 146 8.88 6.74 -14.20
C LEU A 146 7.96 7.91 -13.82
N GLU A 147 6.69 7.85 -14.20
CA GLU A 147 5.71 8.87 -13.80
C GLU A 147 5.50 8.91 -12.28
N ALA A 148 5.39 7.74 -11.63
CA ALA A 148 5.23 7.67 -10.18
C ALA A 148 6.47 8.21 -9.44
N LEU A 149 7.68 8.01 -10.00
CA LEU A 149 8.93 8.55 -9.48
C LEU A 149 9.06 10.08 -9.57
N GLU A 150 8.18 10.76 -10.31
CA GLU A 150 8.13 12.24 -10.25
C GLU A 150 7.72 12.75 -8.85
N ASN A 151 6.98 11.93 -8.09
CA ASN A 151 6.44 12.28 -6.77
C ASN A 151 6.73 11.19 -5.71
N ALA A 152 7.86 10.50 -5.82
CA ALA A 152 8.32 9.49 -4.87
C ALA A 152 9.82 9.19 -5.08
N ASP A 153 10.47 8.58 -4.09
CA ASP A 153 11.86 8.12 -4.20
C ASP A 153 11.93 6.68 -4.74
N LEU A 154 10.89 5.88 -4.47
CA LEU A 154 10.77 4.48 -4.86
C LEU A 154 9.37 4.17 -5.39
N VAL A 155 9.26 3.07 -6.14
CA VAL A 155 7.99 2.51 -6.59
C VAL A 155 7.79 1.10 -6.06
N GLY A 156 6.60 0.83 -5.53
CA GLY A 156 6.16 -0.47 -5.05
C GLY A 156 5.20 -1.11 -6.02
N LEU A 157 5.53 -2.32 -6.47
CA LEU A 157 4.71 -3.14 -7.36
C LEU A 157 4.29 -4.42 -6.61
N SER A 158 3.07 -4.89 -6.86
CA SER A 158 2.55 -6.15 -6.29
C SER A 158 2.38 -7.21 -7.38
N THR A 159 1.29 -7.16 -8.14
CA THR A 159 0.96 -8.22 -9.11
C THR A 159 1.96 -8.37 -10.26
N PRO A 160 2.67 -7.32 -10.75
CA PRO A 160 3.68 -7.52 -11.79
C PRO A 160 4.79 -8.49 -11.36
N PHE A 161 5.19 -8.49 -10.08
CA PHE A 161 6.18 -9.45 -9.58
C PHE A 161 5.64 -10.87 -9.42
N ILE A 162 4.32 -11.08 -9.44
CA ILE A 162 3.72 -12.42 -9.45
C ILE A 162 3.87 -13.04 -10.84
N THR A 163 3.69 -12.24 -11.90
CA THR A 163 3.73 -12.71 -13.29
C THR A 163 5.12 -12.64 -13.90
N ASP A 164 5.93 -11.69 -13.46
CA ASP A 164 7.29 -11.47 -13.94
C ASP A 164 8.20 -10.98 -12.80
N PRO A 165 8.84 -11.90 -12.07
CA PRO A 165 9.79 -11.55 -11.01
C PRO A 165 10.99 -10.72 -11.50
N GLU A 166 11.30 -10.77 -12.80
CA GLU A 166 12.41 -10.05 -13.44
C GLU A 166 12.00 -8.67 -13.98
N PHE A 167 10.77 -8.19 -13.70
CA PHE A 167 10.22 -6.93 -14.19
C PHE A 167 11.22 -5.76 -14.11
N ALA A 168 11.84 -5.55 -12.95
CA ALA A 168 12.78 -4.45 -12.74
C ALA A 168 14.11 -4.65 -13.49
N VAL A 169 14.60 -5.89 -13.57
CA VAL A 169 15.83 -6.25 -14.28
C VAL A 169 15.64 -6.02 -15.79
N LYS A 170 14.52 -6.45 -16.36
CA LYS A 170 14.19 -6.23 -17.77
C LYS A 170 14.15 -4.75 -18.13
N ILE A 171 13.59 -3.90 -17.27
CA ILE A 171 13.62 -2.44 -17.47
C ILE A 171 15.07 -1.92 -17.44
N GLN A 172 15.87 -2.37 -16.48
CA GLN A 172 17.27 -1.95 -16.33
C GLN A 172 18.11 -2.33 -17.56
N GLU A 173 17.85 -3.47 -18.16
CA GLU A 173 18.57 -3.98 -19.33
C GLU A 173 18.04 -3.45 -20.67
N GLY A 174 16.93 -2.70 -20.67
CA GLY A 174 16.28 -2.20 -21.89
C GLY A 174 15.41 -3.23 -22.61
N ASN A 175 15.05 -4.31 -21.91
CA ASN A 175 14.23 -5.42 -22.41
C ASN A 175 12.76 -5.28 -21.94
N GLU A 176 12.25 -4.06 -21.74
CA GLU A 176 10.88 -3.84 -21.25
C GLU A 176 9.79 -4.48 -22.13
N SER A 177 10.05 -4.71 -23.42
CA SER A 177 9.13 -5.41 -24.32
C SER A 177 8.94 -6.89 -23.98
N GLU A 178 9.83 -7.47 -23.16
CA GLU A 178 9.77 -8.88 -22.74
C GLU A 178 9.01 -9.08 -21.43
N ILE A 179 8.54 -8.01 -20.80
CA ILE A 179 7.79 -8.07 -19.55
C ILE A 179 6.50 -8.87 -19.75
N GLN A 180 6.30 -9.90 -18.94
CA GLN A 180 5.13 -10.77 -18.96
C GLN A 180 4.12 -10.38 -17.88
N LEU A 181 3.04 -9.72 -18.28
CA LEU A 181 1.89 -9.44 -17.40
C LEU A 181 0.75 -10.46 -17.56
N THR A 182 1.02 -11.53 -18.30
CA THR A 182 0.14 -12.69 -18.44
C THR A 182 0.80 -13.92 -17.85
N ILE A 183 0.00 -14.88 -17.41
CA ILE A 183 0.50 -16.17 -16.95
C ILE A 183 -0.02 -17.25 -17.87
N LYS A 184 0.91 -18.09 -18.32
CA LYS A 184 0.63 -19.29 -19.10
C LYS A 184 0.84 -20.52 -18.22
N PRO A 185 0.13 -21.64 -18.45
CA PRO A 185 0.28 -22.87 -17.67
C PRO A 185 1.74 -23.31 -17.50
N GLU A 186 2.54 -23.15 -18.55
CA GLU A 186 3.93 -23.59 -18.61
C GLU A 186 4.85 -22.75 -17.72
N ALA A 187 4.45 -21.51 -17.38
CA ALA A 187 5.22 -20.63 -16.50
C ALA A 187 4.99 -20.90 -15.01
N LEU A 188 3.90 -21.61 -14.64
CA LEU A 188 3.49 -21.74 -13.23
C LEU A 188 4.53 -22.42 -12.35
N GLU A 189 5.23 -23.43 -12.87
CA GLU A 189 6.31 -24.11 -12.14
C GLU A 189 7.49 -23.17 -11.90
N ALA A 190 7.92 -22.43 -12.93
CA ALA A 190 9.01 -21.47 -12.84
C ALA A 190 8.69 -20.28 -11.91
N LEU A 191 7.43 -19.83 -11.90
CA LEU A 191 6.95 -18.76 -11.02
C LEU A 191 6.77 -19.22 -9.56
N ALA A 192 6.89 -20.52 -9.29
CA ALA A 192 6.74 -21.12 -7.96
C ALA A 192 5.44 -20.71 -7.26
N ILE A 193 4.36 -20.45 -8.01
CA ILE A 193 3.07 -20.06 -7.45
C ILE A 193 2.43 -21.28 -6.81
N PRO A 194 2.18 -21.30 -5.48
CA PRO A 194 1.55 -22.43 -4.85
C PRO A 194 0.16 -22.66 -5.45
N LYS A 195 -0.12 -23.90 -5.83
CA LYS A 195 -1.40 -24.29 -6.43
C LYS A 195 -2.61 -23.78 -5.62
N ALA A 196 -2.54 -23.88 -4.29
CA ALA A 196 -3.61 -23.43 -3.39
C ALA A 196 -3.86 -21.91 -3.39
N ALA A 197 -2.90 -21.11 -3.86
CA ALA A 197 -2.98 -19.66 -3.84
C ALA A 197 -3.80 -19.09 -5.01
N PHE A 198 -4.11 -19.87 -6.05
CA PHE A 198 -4.81 -19.37 -7.24
C PHE A 198 -6.17 -18.75 -6.92
N LYS A 199 -6.93 -19.32 -5.98
CA LYS A 199 -8.22 -18.78 -5.50
C LYS A 199 -8.09 -17.40 -4.82
N ASP A 200 -6.94 -17.13 -4.19
CA ASP A 200 -6.71 -15.90 -3.41
C ASP A 200 -6.04 -14.82 -4.27
N ILE A 201 -5.29 -15.24 -5.29
CA ILE A 201 -4.58 -14.37 -6.23
C ILE A 201 -5.57 -13.69 -7.19
N VAL A 202 -6.61 -14.38 -7.65
CA VAL A 202 -7.60 -13.83 -8.61
C VAL A 202 -8.29 -12.57 -8.07
N PRO A 203 -8.90 -12.57 -6.87
CA PRO A 203 -9.53 -11.36 -6.35
C PRO A 203 -8.54 -10.20 -6.21
N LEU A 204 -7.32 -10.48 -5.76
CA LEU A 204 -6.28 -9.46 -5.56
C LEU A 204 -5.83 -8.81 -6.87
N MET A 205 -5.77 -9.58 -7.96
CA MET A 205 -5.47 -9.08 -9.31
C MET A 205 -6.63 -8.27 -9.91
N ASP A 206 -7.86 -8.63 -9.61
CA ASP A 206 -9.06 -7.90 -10.06
C ASP A 206 -9.20 -6.53 -9.40
N PHE A 207 -8.84 -6.38 -8.11
CA PHE A 207 -8.97 -5.10 -7.41
C PHE A 207 -8.02 -4.00 -7.91
N GLY A 208 -6.83 -4.38 -8.38
CA GLY A 208 -5.83 -3.42 -8.88
C GLY A 208 -5.88 -3.20 -10.39
N GLU A 209 -6.46 -4.13 -11.16
CA GLU A 209 -6.35 -4.25 -12.63
C GLU A 209 -4.95 -3.96 -13.19
N SER A 210 -3.92 -4.27 -12.41
CA SER A 210 -2.52 -4.12 -12.81
C SER A 210 -2.06 -5.20 -13.79
N LEU A 211 -2.92 -6.18 -14.10
CA LEU A 211 -2.70 -7.20 -15.13
C LEU A 211 -3.81 -7.16 -16.18
N GLU A 212 -3.49 -7.64 -17.37
CA GLU A 212 -4.44 -7.76 -18.48
C GLU A 212 -5.59 -8.69 -18.13
N LYS A 213 -6.76 -8.43 -18.73
CA LYS A 213 -7.98 -9.22 -18.48
C LYS A 213 -7.77 -10.72 -18.75
N GLU A 214 -7.05 -11.06 -19.83
CA GLU A 214 -6.77 -12.47 -20.18
C GLU A 214 -6.00 -13.21 -19.07
N ALA A 215 -5.01 -12.55 -18.45
CA ALA A 215 -4.29 -13.09 -17.31
C ALA A 215 -5.21 -13.37 -16.11
N ARG A 216 -6.09 -12.40 -15.81
CA ARG A 216 -7.06 -12.51 -14.72
C ARG A 216 -8.06 -13.65 -14.96
N ASP A 217 -8.58 -13.75 -16.19
CA ASP A 217 -9.50 -14.81 -16.60
C ASP A 217 -8.84 -16.20 -16.55
N PHE A 218 -7.57 -16.34 -16.96
CA PHE A 218 -6.82 -17.59 -16.87
C PHE A 218 -6.72 -18.08 -15.42
N PHE A 219 -6.32 -17.22 -14.49
CA PHE A 219 -6.24 -17.60 -13.08
C PHE A 219 -7.60 -18.02 -12.49
N ARG A 220 -8.68 -17.34 -12.89
CA ARG A 220 -10.05 -17.71 -12.49
C ARG A 220 -10.42 -19.11 -12.97
N GLY A 221 -9.98 -19.49 -14.18
CA GLY A 221 -10.15 -20.85 -14.69
C GLY A 221 -9.43 -21.91 -13.86
N LEU A 222 -8.34 -21.56 -13.16
CA LEU A 222 -7.63 -22.48 -12.27
C LEU A 222 -8.34 -22.69 -10.92
N GLU A 223 -9.16 -21.72 -10.48
CA GLU A 223 -9.91 -21.76 -9.23
C GLU A 223 -11.00 -22.84 -9.24
N ALA A 224 -11.65 -23.07 -10.38
CA ALA A 224 -12.67 -24.12 -10.55
C ALA A 224 -12.17 -25.54 -10.26
N ASN A 225 -10.86 -25.77 -10.24
CA ASN A 225 -10.27 -27.06 -9.85
C ASN A 225 -10.28 -27.32 -8.33
N TYR A 226 -10.80 -26.39 -7.52
CA TYR A 226 -10.83 -26.49 -6.05
C TYR A 226 -12.21 -26.69 -5.44
N GLU A 227 -13.29 -26.76 -6.23
CA GLU A 227 -14.64 -27.06 -5.73
C GLU A 227 -14.77 -28.47 -5.10
N GLY A 228 -13.74 -29.32 -5.19
CA GLY A 228 -13.72 -30.68 -4.65
C GLY A 228 -13.26 -30.83 -3.19
N ARG A 229 -13.05 -29.76 -2.43
CA ARG A 229 -12.91 -29.86 -0.96
C ARG A 229 -14.18 -29.37 -0.29
N GLU A 230 -15.23 -30.18 -0.43
CA GLU A 230 -16.30 -30.23 0.56
C GLU A 230 -15.67 -30.38 1.96
N THR A 231 -16.22 -29.62 2.87
CA THR A 231 -16.15 -29.78 4.32
C THR A 231 -16.50 -31.23 4.70
N GLY A 232 -15.49 -32.10 4.74
CA GLY A 232 -15.56 -33.43 5.33
C GLY A 232 -15.17 -33.38 6.81
N GLU A 233 -16.19 -33.36 7.66
CA GLU A 233 -16.29 -33.98 9.00
C GLU A 233 -15.00 -34.13 9.85
N ASN A 234 -14.83 -33.24 10.84
CA ASN A 234 -15.00 -33.49 12.29
C ASN A 234 -14.59 -32.27 13.11
#